data_AF-A0A482WNM9-F1
#
_entry.id   AF-A0A482WNM9-F1
#
_cell.length_a   1.000
_cell.length_b   1.000
_cell.length_c   1.000
_cell.angle_alpha   90.00
_cell.angle_beta   90.00
_cell.angle_gamma   90.00
#
_symmetry.space_group_name_H-M   'P 1'
#
loop_
_entity.id
_entity.type
_entity.pdbx_description
1 polymer ?
#
loop_
_entity_poly.entity_id
_entity_poly.type
_entity_poly.pdbx_seq_one_letter_code
_entity_poly.pdbx_strand_id
1 'polypeptide(L)'
;MVQSLYSSHVVTMLLISILHILRCLPIVVSHNIYAHHINKRQTVERYESVLCTTSETCEEYLECEHTICRNPCRNINCEHIRPETRCLVELHRPVCKLRSELIDSDQWVRENDCHINDDCAYEQWCFDGKCKEACANIDCFSWNDDGYCDVEDHMPVCKFKTTGFDEEQVMELEKEQRALGDACSNSHECAFNLVCKSGTCALACDEVICYTADGYRNSPYPILKANVPEDKPSNDQWKCVSQYHVIKCIANSQENLELYGCDSNDQCGEKQVCVNRKCIDSCKWVDCESWASDAYCDVIDHYGVCRFETFGVPEEQVENLKHQRKLGARCINSFQCEHHLACISKKCTDPCDLLWCLAASSRHPIRLVQKRLFSMEWGFDPNLMCLSEHHTVRCLIPE
;
A
#
# COMPACT_ATOMS: atom_id res chain seq x y z
N MET A 1 -29.40 52.71 -44.59
CA MET A 1 -28.58 52.69 -45.83
C MET A 1 -27.23 52.06 -45.50
N VAL A 2 -27.18 50.73 -45.40
CA VAL A 2 -25.94 49.93 -45.45
C VAL A 2 -26.36 48.56 -46.01
N GLN A 3 -26.23 48.38 -47.32
CA GLN A 3 -26.47 47.10 -47.98
C GLN A 3 -25.18 46.29 -47.93
N SER A 4 -25.26 45.16 -47.23
CA SER A 4 -24.22 44.16 -47.05
C SER A 4 -23.91 43.45 -48.37
N LEU A 5 -22.69 43.63 -48.89
CA LEU A 5 -22.11 42.85 -49.98
C LEU A 5 -21.17 41.80 -49.39
N TYR A 6 -21.70 40.65 -48.98
CA TYR A 6 -20.91 39.43 -48.82
C TYR A 6 -21.11 38.58 -50.08
N SER A 7 -20.28 38.83 -51.09
CA SER A 7 -20.18 37.94 -52.25
C SER A 7 -19.39 36.71 -51.84
N SER A 8 -20.04 35.53 -51.84
CA SER A 8 -19.43 34.28 -51.37
C SER A 8 -18.15 33.91 -52.14
N HIS A 9 -18.01 34.42 -53.37
CA HIS A 9 -16.83 34.24 -54.21
C HIS A 9 -15.55 34.87 -53.64
N VAL A 10 -15.66 35.98 -52.90
CA VAL A 10 -14.49 36.64 -52.29
C VAL A 10 -13.92 35.78 -51.17
N VAL A 11 -14.78 35.15 -50.38
CA VAL A 11 -14.37 34.27 -49.27
C VAL A 11 -13.72 33.00 -49.79
N THR A 12 -14.23 32.43 -50.89
CA THR A 12 -13.64 31.21 -51.48
C THR A 12 -12.27 31.47 -52.07
N MET A 13 -12.08 32.61 -52.75
CA MET A 13 -10.77 32.96 -53.32
C MET A 13 -9.72 33.26 -52.25
N LEU A 14 -10.13 33.81 -51.11
CA LEU A 14 -9.23 34.06 -49.98
C LEU A 14 -8.76 32.76 -49.33
N LEU A 15 -9.65 31.79 -49.16
CA LEU A 15 -9.31 30.48 -48.59
C LEU A 15 -8.38 29.67 -49.51
N ILE A 16 -8.59 29.71 -50.82
CA ILE A 16 -7.71 29.02 -51.79
C ILE A 16 -6.31 29.65 -51.79
N SER A 17 -6.23 30.98 -51.66
CA SER A 17 -4.95 31.69 -51.61
C SER A 17 -4.15 31.34 -50.35
N ILE A 18 -4.82 31.21 -49.18
CA ILE A 18 -4.17 30.80 -47.93
C ILE A 18 -3.64 29.35 -48.04
N LEU A 19 -4.40 28.45 -48.66
CA LEU A 19 -3.99 27.05 -48.87
C LEU A 19 -2.79 26.91 -49.81
N HIS A 20 -2.64 27.80 -50.80
CA HIS A 20 -1.44 27.83 -51.64
C HIS A 20 -0.21 28.39 -50.93
N ILE A 21 -0.37 29.41 -50.08
CA ILE A 21 0.74 29.97 -49.31
C ILE A 21 1.29 28.95 -48.30
N LEU A 22 0.41 28.14 -47.68
CA LEU A 22 0.82 27.10 -46.72
C LEU A 22 1.56 25.92 -47.37
N ARG A 23 1.41 25.69 -48.68
CA ARG A 23 2.12 24.60 -49.40
C ARG A 23 3.50 24.98 -49.92
N CYS A 24 3.84 26.26 -49.96
CA CYS A 24 5.11 26.74 -50.50
C CYS A 24 6.15 27.10 -49.43
N LEU A 25 5.89 26.81 -48.15
CA LEU A 25 6.87 27.02 -47.09
C LEU A 25 7.91 25.88 -47.10
N PRO A 26 9.20 26.17 -47.37
CA PRO A 26 10.25 25.15 -47.32
C PRO A 26 10.47 24.73 -45.86
N ILE A 27 10.42 23.42 -45.62
CA ILE A 27 10.82 22.81 -44.35
C ILE A 27 12.35 22.93 -44.25
N VAL A 28 12.83 23.96 -43.56
CA VAL A 28 14.24 24.09 -43.19
C VAL A 28 14.48 23.21 -41.96
N VAL A 29 15.03 22.02 -42.18
CA VAL A 29 15.55 21.18 -41.09
C VAL A 29 16.93 21.74 -40.70
N SER A 30 16.97 22.65 -39.73
CA SER A 30 18.22 23.07 -39.11
C SER A 30 18.71 22.00 -38.14
N HIS A 31 19.81 21.32 -38.48
CA HIS A 31 20.56 20.53 -37.50
C HIS A 31 21.28 21.51 -36.58
N ASN A 32 20.72 21.75 -35.40
CA ASN A 32 21.38 22.46 -34.32
C ASN A 32 22.11 21.41 -33.47
N ILE A 33 23.40 21.21 -33.76
CA ILE A 33 24.31 20.47 -32.87
C ILE A 33 24.64 21.41 -31.72
N TYR A 34 23.82 21.38 -30.68
CA TYR A 34 24.14 21.95 -29.37
C TYR A 34 24.66 20.81 -28.49
N ALA A 35 25.98 20.73 -28.34
CA ALA A 35 26.63 19.87 -27.37
C ALA A 35 26.38 20.43 -25.96
N HIS A 36 25.25 20.04 -25.36
CA HIS A 36 25.06 20.19 -23.92
C HIS A 36 25.68 18.99 -23.21
N HIS A 37 26.83 19.24 -22.58
CA HIS A 37 27.38 18.36 -21.55
C HIS A 37 26.44 18.43 -20.34
N ILE A 38 25.38 17.61 -20.33
CA ILE A 38 24.49 17.45 -19.18
C ILE A 38 25.15 16.44 -18.25
N ASN A 39 25.60 16.93 -17.10
CA ASN A 39 25.96 16.12 -15.95
C ASN A 39 24.67 15.49 -15.40
N LYS A 40 24.27 14.33 -15.94
CA LYS A 40 23.13 13.55 -15.45
C LYS A 40 23.53 12.82 -14.15
N ARG A 41 23.46 13.55 -13.04
CA ARG A 41 23.13 12.95 -11.74
C ARG A 41 21.66 12.55 -11.81
N GLN A 42 21.41 11.26 -12.03
CA GLN A 42 20.07 10.67 -12.01
C GLN A 42 19.60 10.50 -10.57
N THR A 43 18.49 11.15 -10.26
CA THR A 43 17.46 10.69 -9.33
C THR A 43 17.04 9.28 -9.73
N VAL A 44 17.14 8.34 -8.80
CA VAL A 44 16.68 6.95 -8.96
C VAL A 44 15.16 6.95 -8.80
N GLU A 45 14.46 7.17 -9.90
CA GLU A 45 13.05 6.80 -10.03
C GLU A 45 12.97 5.27 -10.06
N ARG A 46 11.98 4.73 -9.35
CA ARG A 46 11.56 3.33 -9.37
C ARG A 46 11.45 2.90 -10.85
N TYR A 47 12.34 2.03 -11.33
CA TYR A 47 12.30 1.55 -12.71
C TYR A 47 10.98 0.81 -12.91
N GLU A 48 9.99 1.47 -13.50
CA GLU A 48 8.92 0.77 -14.20
C GLU A 48 9.61 -0.15 -15.22
N SER A 49 9.31 -1.44 -15.15
CA SER A 49 9.81 -2.42 -16.10
C SER A 49 9.55 -1.89 -17.51
N VAL A 50 10.62 -1.55 -18.24
CA VAL A 50 10.49 -0.99 -19.59
C VAL A 50 9.90 -2.08 -20.48
N LEU A 51 8.67 -1.86 -20.92
CA LEU A 51 8.01 -2.75 -21.85
C LEU A 51 8.71 -2.67 -23.20
N CYS A 52 9.03 -3.82 -23.76
CA CYS A 52 9.74 -3.94 -25.03
C CYS A 52 8.98 -4.82 -26.01
N THR A 53 9.16 -4.56 -27.30
CA THR A 53 8.65 -5.42 -28.38
C THR A 53 9.78 -6.14 -29.11
N THR A 54 10.97 -5.54 -29.13
CA THR A 54 12.21 -6.11 -29.67
C THR A 54 13.39 -5.70 -28.79
N SER A 55 14.51 -6.43 -28.84
CA SER A 55 15.69 -6.06 -28.04
C SER A 55 16.26 -4.68 -28.41
N GLU A 56 16.06 -4.23 -29.64
CA GLU A 56 16.45 -2.87 -30.10
C GLU A 56 15.70 -1.74 -29.37
N THR A 57 14.57 -2.06 -28.72
CA THR A 57 13.84 -1.10 -27.86
C THR A 57 14.42 -1.01 -26.45
N CYS A 58 15.37 -1.89 -26.10
CA CYS A 58 16.08 -1.88 -24.83
C CYS A 58 17.44 -1.15 -24.96
N GLU A 59 18.07 -0.84 -23.82
CA GLU A 59 19.45 -0.36 -23.81
C GLU A 59 20.42 -1.44 -24.35
N GLU A 60 21.59 -1.03 -24.85
CA GLU A 60 22.54 -1.92 -25.56
C GLU A 60 23.00 -3.15 -24.75
N TYR A 61 22.89 -3.08 -23.41
CA TYR A 61 23.24 -4.12 -22.46
C TYR A 61 22.05 -4.97 -21.97
N LEU A 62 20.86 -4.79 -22.54
CA LEU A 62 19.63 -5.52 -22.18
C LEU A 62 19.05 -6.23 -23.42
N GLU A 63 18.32 -7.32 -23.23
CA GLU A 63 17.54 -7.97 -24.27
C GLU A 63 16.05 -7.95 -23.94
N CYS A 64 15.20 -8.01 -24.96
CA CYS A 64 13.76 -8.08 -24.75
C CYS A 64 13.32 -9.52 -24.50
N GLU A 65 13.01 -9.85 -23.25
CA GLU A 65 12.56 -11.18 -22.84
C GLU A 65 11.15 -11.09 -22.24
N HIS A 66 10.19 -11.80 -22.85
CA HIS A 66 8.78 -11.77 -22.43
C HIS A 66 8.22 -10.35 -22.27
N THR A 67 8.49 -9.47 -23.23
CA THR A 67 8.08 -8.06 -23.26
C THR A 67 8.70 -7.16 -22.19
N ILE A 68 9.74 -7.61 -21.50
CA ILE A 68 10.47 -6.81 -20.51
C ILE A 68 11.96 -6.78 -20.87
N CYS A 69 12.58 -5.60 -20.82
CA CYS A 69 14.03 -5.49 -20.98
C CYS A 69 14.74 -6.11 -19.77
N ARG A 70 15.57 -7.13 -20.01
CA ARG A 70 16.31 -7.87 -18.97
C ARG A 70 17.75 -8.10 -19.40
N ASN A 71 18.66 -8.29 -18.45
CA ASN A 71 20.05 -8.60 -18.76
C ASN A 71 20.17 -10.05 -19.30
N PRO A 72 20.57 -10.28 -20.56
CA PRO A 72 20.70 -11.63 -21.13
C PRO A 72 21.68 -12.52 -20.38
N CYS A 73 22.66 -11.93 -19.68
CA CYS A 73 23.69 -12.68 -18.97
C CYS A 73 23.19 -13.39 -17.71
N ARG A 74 22.01 -13.03 -17.19
CA ARG A 74 21.44 -13.61 -15.96
C ARG A 74 21.22 -15.12 -16.04
N ASN A 75 21.00 -15.65 -17.25
CA ASN A 75 20.69 -17.06 -17.48
C ASN A 75 21.88 -17.87 -18.01
N ILE A 76 23.05 -17.25 -18.19
CA ILE A 76 24.23 -17.90 -18.77
C ILE A 76 25.35 -18.02 -17.75
N ASN A 77 25.63 -19.25 -17.32
CA ASN A 77 26.83 -19.56 -16.58
C ASN A 77 28.01 -19.81 -17.55
N CYS A 78 28.73 -18.75 -17.87
CA CYS A 78 29.88 -18.82 -18.78
C CYS A 78 31.00 -19.75 -18.28
N GLU A 79 31.15 -19.95 -16.97
CA GLU A 79 32.17 -20.85 -16.40
C GLU A 79 31.93 -22.31 -16.81
N HIS A 80 30.66 -22.71 -16.98
CA HIS A 80 30.31 -24.05 -17.48
C HIS A 80 30.53 -24.21 -18.98
N ILE A 81 30.47 -23.11 -19.75
CA ILE A 81 30.67 -23.12 -21.20
C ILE A 81 32.17 -23.09 -21.51
N ARG A 82 32.90 -22.18 -20.87
CA ARG A 82 34.35 -22.02 -21.02
C ARG A 82 34.93 -21.46 -19.71
N PRO A 83 35.84 -22.20 -19.03
CA PRO A 83 36.46 -21.71 -17.80
C PRO A 83 37.12 -20.34 -17.99
N GLU A 84 37.14 -19.53 -16.92
CA GLU A 84 37.73 -18.18 -16.90
C GLU A 84 37.05 -17.17 -17.83
N THR A 85 35.85 -17.47 -18.34
CA THR A 85 35.06 -16.52 -19.11
C THR A 85 34.00 -15.82 -18.29
N ARG A 86 33.65 -14.62 -18.73
CA ARG A 86 32.51 -13.86 -18.20
C ARG A 86 31.50 -13.60 -19.29
N CYS A 87 30.24 -13.52 -18.91
CA CYS A 87 29.19 -13.12 -19.81
C CYS A 87 29.25 -11.60 -20.02
N LEU A 88 29.25 -11.17 -21.27
CA LEU A 88 29.09 -9.78 -21.68
C LEU A 88 27.93 -9.67 -22.65
N VAL A 89 27.30 -8.50 -22.72
CA VAL A 89 26.21 -8.26 -23.65
C VAL A 89 26.74 -7.54 -24.89
N GLU A 90 26.66 -8.19 -26.04
CA GLU A 90 27.00 -7.59 -27.33
C GLU A 90 25.80 -7.66 -28.27
N LEU A 91 25.33 -6.52 -28.75
CA LEU A 91 24.16 -6.42 -29.63
C LEU A 91 22.94 -7.14 -29.03
N HIS A 92 22.65 -6.87 -27.75
CA HIS A 92 21.57 -7.49 -26.99
C HIS A 92 21.65 -9.02 -26.88
N ARG A 93 22.84 -9.62 -27.00
CA ARG A 93 23.06 -11.07 -26.85
C ARG A 93 24.15 -11.35 -25.83
N PRO A 94 24.02 -12.42 -25.03
CA PRO A 94 25.07 -12.82 -24.10
C PRO A 94 26.22 -13.50 -24.85
N VAL A 95 27.46 -13.09 -24.55
CA VAL A 95 28.69 -13.61 -25.15
C VAL A 95 29.70 -13.91 -24.04
N CYS A 96 30.17 -15.16 -23.96
CA CYS A 96 31.18 -15.56 -22.96
C CYS A 96 32.60 -15.24 -23.45
N LYS A 97 33.20 -14.17 -22.94
CA LYS A 97 34.56 -13.73 -23.34
C LYS A 97 35.61 -13.99 -22.27
N LEU A 98 36.83 -14.31 -22.72
CA LEU A 98 38.03 -14.31 -21.89
C LEU A 98 38.52 -12.87 -21.71
N ARG A 99 39.28 -12.63 -20.64
CA ARG A 99 39.94 -11.33 -20.40
C ARG A 99 40.77 -10.85 -21.58
N SER A 100 41.46 -11.78 -22.24
CA SER A 100 42.34 -11.51 -23.39
C SER A 100 41.58 -11.18 -24.68
N GLU A 101 40.28 -11.45 -24.75
CA GLU A 101 39.45 -11.22 -25.93
C GLU A 101 38.73 -9.86 -25.91
N LEU A 102 38.93 -9.08 -24.84
CA LEU A 102 38.38 -7.74 -24.74
C LEU A 102 39.24 -6.74 -25.48
N ILE A 103 38.58 -5.89 -26.26
CA ILE A 103 39.21 -4.78 -26.99
C ILE A 103 39.69 -3.72 -26.00
N ASP A 104 38.98 -3.58 -24.87
CA ASP A 104 39.34 -2.70 -23.77
C ASP A 104 39.47 -3.52 -22.48
N SER A 105 40.68 -3.56 -21.90
CA SER A 105 40.92 -4.26 -20.65
C SER A 105 40.15 -3.68 -19.46
N ASP A 106 39.70 -2.42 -19.58
CA ASP A 106 38.90 -1.75 -18.55
C ASP A 106 37.46 -2.29 -18.50
N GLN A 107 36.95 -2.88 -19.59
CA GLN A 107 35.67 -3.64 -19.58
C GLN A 107 35.73 -4.87 -18.67
N TRP A 108 36.92 -5.42 -18.39
CA TRP A 108 37.06 -6.55 -17.46
C TRP A 108 37.03 -6.14 -15.99
N VAL A 109 37.44 -4.89 -15.69
CA VAL A 109 37.90 -4.53 -14.34
C VAL A 109 36.75 -4.08 -13.44
N ARG A 110 35.58 -3.65 -13.93
CA ARG A 110 34.59 -3.02 -13.04
C ARG A 110 33.11 -3.11 -13.46
N GLU A 111 32.66 -4.27 -13.93
CA GLU A 111 31.22 -4.53 -13.89
C GLU A 111 30.92 -5.47 -12.74
N ASN A 112 30.29 -4.88 -11.74
CA ASN A 112 29.49 -5.59 -10.77
C ASN A 112 28.66 -6.67 -11.49
N ASP A 113 28.58 -7.89 -10.96
CA ASP A 113 27.73 -8.96 -11.52
C ASP A 113 26.24 -8.54 -11.58
N CYS A 114 25.88 -7.48 -10.84
CA CYS A 114 24.57 -6.87 -10.81
C CYS A 114 24.65 -5.37 -10.52
N HIS A 115 23.70 -4.60 -11.03
CA HIS A 115 23.48 -3.20 -10.68
C HIS A 115 22.24 -3.01 -9.82
N ILE A 116 21.23 -3.85 -10.00
CA ILE A 116 19.98 -3.91 -9.24
C ILE A 116 19.68 -5.36 -8.86
N ASN A 117 18.79 -5.56 -7.89
CA ASN A 117 18.43 -6.91 -7.44
C ASN A 117 17.85 -7.78 -8.55
N ASP A 118 17.10 -7.19 -9.49
CA ASP A 118 16.48 -7.88 -10.63
C ASP A 118 17.48 -8.43 -11.65
N ASP A 119 18.75 -8.01 -11.57
CA ASP A 119 19.83 -8.60 -12.37
C ASP A 119 20.20 -10.01 -11.87
N CYS A 120 19.83 -10.34 -10.63
CA CYS A 120 20.14 -11.60 -9.97
C CYS A 120 19.04 -12.66 -10.13
N ALA A 121 19.36 -13.91 -9.82
CA ALA A 121 18.35 -14.96 -9.70
C ALA A 121 17.34 -14.64 -8.59
N TYR A 122 16.16 -15.28 -8.61
CA TYR A 122 15.09 -15.00 -7.64
C TYR A 122 15.53 -15.10 -6.17
N GLU A 123 16.31 -16.13 -5.82
CA GLU A 123 16.85 -16.38 -4.46
C GLU A 123 18.05 -15.49 -4.11
N GLN A 124 18.47 -14.64 -5.06
CA GLN A 124 19.66 -13.83 -4.98
C GLN A 124 19.31 -12.34 -5.05
N TRP A 125 20.21 -11.54 -4.50
CA TRP A 125 20.09 -10.09 -4.49
C TRP A 125 21.42 -9.45 -4.84
N CYS A 126 21.34 -8.19 -5.24
CA CYS A 126 22.54 -7.46 -5.60
C CYS A 126 23.16 -6.84 -4.36
N PHE A 127 24.28 -7.43 -3.91
CA PHE A 127 24.98 -6.98 -2.72
C PHE A 127 26.44 -6.68 -3.03
N ASP A 128 26.83 -5.42 -2.88
CA ASP A 128 28.17 -4.93 -3.19
C ASP A 128 28.58 -5.28 -4.64
N GLY A 129 27.60 -5.11 -5.55
CA GLY A 129 27.79 -5.38 -6.96
C GLY A 129 27.97 -6.86 -7.30
N LYS A 130 27.54 -7.78 -6.44
CA LYS A 130 27.56 -9.22 -6.74
C LYS A 130 26.22 -9.84 -6.40
N CYS A 131 25.77 -10.77 -7.24
CA CYS A 131 24.64 -11.61 -6.90
C CYS A 131 25.04 -12.56 -5.79
N LYS A 132 24.46 -12.37 -4.61
CA LYS A 132 24.64 -13.25 -3.45
C LYS A 132 23.29 -13.85 -3.10
N GLU A 133 23.26 -14.99 -2.41
CA GLU A 133 22.00 -15.46 -1.84
C GLU A 133 21.47 -14.45 -0.83
N ALA A 134 20.20 -14.06 -0.99
CA ALA A 134 19.57 -13.03 -0.18
C ALA A 134 19.61 -13.41 1.31
N CYS A 135 19.31 -14.67 1.61
CA CYS A 135 19.22 -15.19 2.97
C CYS A 135 20.55 -15.64 3.60
N ALA A 136 21.67 -15.61 2.88
CA ALA A 136 22.94 -16.15 3.40
C ALA A 136 23.52 -15.37 4.60
N ASN A 137 23.18 -14.08 4.74
CA ASN A 137 23.71 -13.21 5.79
C ASN A 137 22.63 -12.65 6.73
N ILE A 138 21.41 -13.19 6.65
CA ILE A 138 20.27 -12.69 7.41
C ILE A 138 19.91 -13.71 8.46
N ASP A 139 20.14 -13.32 9.72
CA ASP A 139 19.83 -14.14 10.86
C ASP A 139 18.46 -13.76 11.42
N CYS A 140 17.42 -14.43 10.94
CA CYS A 140 16.06 -14.26 11.45
C CYS A 140 15.82 -15.01 12.77
N PHE A 141 16.72 -15.93 13.16
CA PHE A 141 16.56 -16.79 14.33
C PHE A 141 17.06 -16.14 15.62
N SER A 142 17.99 -15.18 15.54
CA SER A 142 18.57 -14.56 16.74
C SER A 142 17.64 -13.58 17.47
N TRP A 143 16.57 -13.12 16.83
CA TRP A 143 15.59 -12.22 17.43
C TRP A 143 14.18 -12.81 17.49
N ASN A 144 14.02 -14.06 17.08
CA ASN A 144 12.76 -14.79 17.19
C ASN A 144 12.97 -16.30 17.29
N ASP A 145 12.20 -16.94 18.17
CA ASP A 145 12.19 -18.37 18.39
C ASP A 145 11.67 -19.19 17.18
N ASP A 146 10.83 -18.61 16.30
CA ASP A 146 10.22 -19.30 15.14
C ASP A 146 10.46 -18.62 13.76
N GLY A 147 11.38 -17.66 13.71
CA GLY A 147 11.73 -16.93 12.49
C GLY A 147 12.48 -17.77 11.46
N TYR A 148 12.32 -17.45 10.18
CA TYR A 148 13.15 -17.95 9.09
C TYR A 148 13.33 -16.87 8.01
N CYS A 149 14.41 -16.94 7.25
CA CYS A 149 14.63 -16.05 6.13
C CYS A 149 13.94 -16.60 4.87
N ASP A 150 13.23 -15.74 4.16
CA ASP A 150 12.62 -15.99 2.86
C ASP A 150 13.01 -14.87 1.89
N VAL A 151 12.74 -15.07 0.59
CA VAL A 151 13.05 -14.09 -0.45
C VAL A 151 11.77 -13.54 -1.06
N GLU A 152 11.57 -12.22 -0.95
CA GLU A 152 10.47 -11.50 -1.60
C GLU A 152 11.05 -10.40 -2.48
N ASP A 153 10.73 -10.42 -3.78
CA ASP A 153 11.21 -9.40 -4.72
C ASP A 153 12.74 -9.24 -4.68
N HIS A 154 13.44 -10.37 -4.72
CA HIS A 154 14.90 -10.45 -4.59
C HIS A 154 15.45 -9.85 -3.28
N MET A 155 14.62 -9.61 -2.27
CA MET A 155 15.02 -9.07 -0.99
C MET A 155 14.87 -10.12 0.10
N PRO A 156 15.85 -10.25 1.00
CA PRO A 156 15.64 -11.10 2.15
C PRO A 156 14.61 -10.45 3.08
N VAL A 157 13.61 -11.23 3.45
CA VAL A 157 12.61 -10.89 4.46
C VAL A 157 12.63 -11.95 5.54
N CYS A 158 12.34 -11.54 6.77
CA CYS A 158 12.19 -12.49 7.86
C CYS A 158 10.71 -12.78 8.07
N LYS A 159 10.34 -14.04 7.87
CA LYS A 159 9.00 -14.60 8.08
C LYS A 159 9.02 -15.50 9.32
N PHE A 160 7.85 -15.94 9.75
CA PHE A 160 7.72 -16.90 10.83
C PHE A 160 6.99 -18.12 10.34
N LYS A 161 7.32 -19.26 10.92
CA LYS A 161 6.64 -20.52 10.60
C LYS A 161 5.20 -20.44 11.08
N THR A 162 4.31 -19.97 10.21
CA THR A 162 2.89 -20.27 10.32
C THR A 162 2.77 -21.76 10.01
N THR A 163 2.34 -22.56 10.98
CA THR A 163 2.26 -24.01 10.81
C THR A 163 1.14 -24.35 9.83
N GLY A 164 1.42 -24.29 8.52
CA GLY A 164 0.50 -24.72 7.46
C GLY A 164 -0.85 -24.01 7.44
N PHE A 165 -0.95 -22.80 7.99
CA PHE A 165 -2.20 -22.06 8.04
C PHE A 165 -2.53 -21.47 6.66
N ASP A 166 -3.73 -21.74 6.16
CA ASP A 166 -4.26 -21.01 5.01
C ASP A 166 -4.69 -19.58 5.40
N GLU A 167 -4.96 -18.72 4.40
CA GLU A 167 -5.34 -17.32 4.63
C GLU A 167 -6.58 -17.18 5.54
N GLU A 168 -7.49 -18.16 5.52
CA GLU A 168 -8.71 -18.16 6.34
C GLU A 168 -8.38 -18.44 7.82
N GLN A 169 -7.48 -19.37 8.09
CA GLN A 169 -6.97 -19.65 9.43
C GLN A 169 -6.15 -18.49 10.00
N VAL A 170 -5.41 -17.76 9.16
CA VAL A 170 -4.72 -16.53 9.58
C VAL A 170 -5.74 -15.48 10.06
N MET A 171 -6.87 -15.32 9.36
CA MET A 171 -7.93 -14.37 9.78
C MET A 171 -8.66 -14.80 11.07
N GLU A 172 -8.81 -16.09 11.35
CA GLU A 172 -9.38 -16.53 12.63
C GLU A 172 -8.41 -16.31 13.80
N LEU A 173 -7.11 -16.54 13.58
CA LEU A 173 -6.06 -16.26 14.57
C LEU A 173 -5.98 -14.78 14.95
N GLU A 174 -6.39 -13.86 14.06
CA GLU A 174 -6.46 -12.42 14.37
C GLU A 174 -7.38 -12.08 15.56
N LYS A 175 -8.33 -12.95 15.91
CA LYS A 175 -9.27 -12.70 17.03
C LYS A 175 -8.68 -12.98 18.41
N GLU A 176 -7.64 -13.81 18.49
CA GLU A 176 -7.04 -14.27 19.75
C GLU A 176 -5.59 -13.77 19.94
N GLN A 177 -5.22 -12.73 19.20
CA GLN A 177 -3.87 -12.18 19.25
C GLN A 177 -3.52 -11.56 20.61
N ARG A 178 -2.35 -11.95 21.12
CA ARG A 178 -1.80 -11.45 22.38
C ARG A 178 -1.16 -10.08 22.21
N ALA A 179 -1.27 -9.26 23.24
CA ALA A 179 -0.76 -7.90 23.26
C ALA A 179 0.74 -7.84 23.58
N LEU A 180 1.32 -6.65 23.44
CA LEU A 180 2.72 -6.38 23.80
C LEU A 180 2.97 -6.74 25.27
N GLY A 181 3.97 -7.58 25.53
CA GLY A 181 4.35 -8.06 26.87
C GLY A 181 3.66 -9.34 27.34
N ASP A 182 2.62 -9.81 26.64
CA ASP A 182 1.95 -11.06 26.96
C ASP A 182 2.88 -12.25 26.72
N ALA A 183 2.72 -13.32 27.51
CA ALA A 183 3.46 -14.55 27.28
C ALA A 183 3.09 -15.17 25.92
N CYS A 184 4.04 -15.81 25.24
CA CYS A 184 3.83 -16.48 23.95
C CYS A 184 4.74 -17.71 23.83
N SER A 185 4.32 -18.67 22.99
CA SER A 185 5.21 -19.77 22.58
C SER A 185 5.69 -19.60 21.13
N ASN A 186 4.89 -18.94 20.29
CA ASN A 186 5.16 -18.69 18.88
C ASN A 186 4.68 -17.31 18.47
N SER A 187 5.22 -16.78 17.37
CA SER A 187 4.94 -15.41 16.92
C SER A 187 3.54 -15.19 16.38
N HIS A 188 2.91 -16.24 15.86
CA HIS A 188 1.51 -16.20 15.42
C HIS A 188 0.52 -16.04 16.59
N GLU A 189 0.94 -16.29 17.84
CA GLU A 189 0.12 -16.01 19.03
C GLU A 189 0.08 -14.52 19.36
N CYS A 190 1.04 -13.74 18.86
CA CYS A 190 1.13 -12.30 19.11
C CYS A 190 0.33 -11.51 18.07
N ALA A 191 0.05 -10.23 18.36
CA ALA A 191 -0.51 -9.33 17.36
C ALA A 191 0.33 -9.31 16.06
N PHE A 192 -0.30 -9.09 14.91
CA PHE A 192 0.31 -9.16 13.57
C PHE A 192 1.59 -8.29 13.37
N ASN A 193 1.79 -7.29 14.23
CA ASN A 193 2.95 -6.39 14.25
C ASN A 193 3.97 -6.70 15.37
N LEU A 194 3.77 -7.80 16.09
CA LEU A 194 4.58 -8.28 17.20
C LEU A 194 5.18 -9.65 16.86
N VAL A 195 6.20 -10.03 17.61
CA VAL A 195 6.90 -11.29 17.50
C VAL A 195 7.05 -11.94 18.86
N CYS A 196 7.07 -13.27 18.91
CA CYS A 196 7.37 -13.96 20.15
C CYS A 196 8.86 -14.00 20.38
N LYS A 197 9.31 -13.29 21.42
CA LYS A 197 10.72 -13.23 21.77
C LYS A 197 10.91 -13.60 23.23
N SER A 198 11.73 -14.62 23.46
CA SER A 198 12.07 -15.07 24.82
C SER A 198 10.82 -15.36 25.66
N GLY A 199 9.80 -15.91 25.01
CA GLY A 199 8.51 -16.24 25.62
C GLY A 199 7.55 -15.07 25.84
N THR A 200 7.83 -13.87 25.33
CA THR A 200 6.92 -12.71 25.42
C THR A 200 6.74 -11.98 24.08
N CYS A 201 5.55 -11.46 23.81
CA CYS A 201 5.26 -10.70 22.61
C CYS A 201 5.97 -9.33 22.65
N ALA A 202 6.81 -9.05 21.66
CA ALA A 202 7.64 -7.85 21.56
C ALA A 202 7.56 -7.20 20.17
N LEU A 203 7.96 -5.94 20.07
CA LEU A 203 8.11 -5.26 18.78
C LEU A 203 9.43 -5.68 18.14
N ALA A 204 9.39 -6.35 16.99
CA ALA A 204 10.62 -6.80 16.35
C ALA A 204 11.55 -5.65 15.92
N CYS A 205 10.97 -4.55 15.47
CA CYS A 205 11.72 -3.36 15.05
C CYS A 205 12.34 -2.56 16.20
N ASP A 206 12.13 -2.97 17.47
CA ASP A 206 12.90 -2.43 18.60
C ASP A 206 14.32 -2.99 18.62
N GLU A 207 14.58 -4.11 17.94
CA GLU A 207 15.89 -4.78 17.93
C GLU A 207 16.48 -4.94 16.54
N VAL A 208 15.65 -4.86 15.52
CA VAL A 208 16.06 -4.88 14.12
C VAL A 208 16.14 -3.45 13.60
N ILE A 209 17.21 -3.12 12.88
CA ILE A 209 17.30 -1.90 12.09
C ILE A 209 17.49 -2.23 10.62
N CYS A 210 17.22 -1.23 9.79
CA CYS A 210 17.48 -1.31 8.37
C CYS A 210 18.88 -0.84 8.06
N TYR A 211 19.67 -1.76 7.51
CA TYR A 211 21.05 -1.52 7.16
C TYR A 211 21.24 -1.59 5.65
N THR A 212 22.09 -0.72 5.14
CA THR A 212 22.52 -0.69 3.74
C THR A 212 24.04 -0.80 3.72
N ALA A 213 24.58 -1.81 3.03
CA ALA A 213 26.01 -1.87 2.76
C ALA A 213 26.42 -0.70 1.84
N ASP A 214 27.59 -0.11 2.08
CA ASP A 214 28.03 1.17 1.49
C ASP A 214 27.74 1.28 0.00
N GLY A 215 27.19 2.43 -0.40
CA GLY A 215 26.79 2.73 -1.77
C GLY A 215 25.28 2.82 -1.90
N TYR A 216 24.79 3.99 -2.32
CA TYR A 216 23.39 4.40 -2.47
C TYR A 216 22.50 3.52 -3.39
N ARG A 217 22.94 2.32 -3.78
CA ARG A 217 22.24 1.45 -4.73
C ARG A 217 21.70 0.16 -4.14
N ASN A 218 22.12 -0.25 -2.94
CA ASN A 218 21.62 -1.48 -2.35
C ASN A 218 20.34 -1.19 -1.55
N SER A 219 19.31 -1.98 -1.78
CA SER A 219 18.10 -2.00 -0.96
C SER A 219 18.45 -2.38 0.48
N PRO A 220 17.78 -1.78 1.48
CA PRO A 220 18.08 -2.06 2.89
C PRO A 220 17.62 -3.45 3.27
N TYR A 221 18.23 -4.01 4.31
CA TYR A 221 17.80 -5.27 4.87
C TYR A 221 17.73 -5.22 6.38
N PRO A 222 16.86 -6.05 6.99
CA PRO A 222 16.77 -6.15 8.43
C PRO A 222 18.05 -6.79 8.98
N ILE A 223 18.68 -6.12 9.94
CA ILE A 223 19.78 -6.66 10.73
C ILE A 223 19.57 -6.34 12.21
N LEU A 224 20.03 -7.22 13.10
CA LEU A 224 20.06 -6.94 14.52
C LEU A 224 20.90 -5.70 14.83
N LYS A 225 20.41 -4.83 15.70
CA LYS A 225 21.13 -3.66 16.23
C LYS A 225 22.52 -4.02 16.76
N ALA A 226 22.65 -5.19 17.39
CA ALA A 226 23.92 -5.68 17.95
C ALA A 226 24.95 -6.08 16.87
N ASN A 227 24.51 -6.34 15.64
CA ASN A 227 25.37 -6.78 14.52
C ASN A 227 25.73 -5.63 13.57
N VAL A 228 25.29 -4.40 13.87
CA VAL A 228 25.57 -3.23 13.05
C VAL A 228 27.01 -2.79 13.31
N PRO A 229 27.85 -2.65 12.27
CA PRO A 229 29.21 -2.14 12.43
C PRO A 229 29.21 -0.77 13.13
N GLU A 230 30.02 -0.60 14.18
CA GLU A 230 30.06 0.64 15.00
C GLU A 230 30.37 1.90 14.17
N ASP A 231 31.00 1.74 13.02
CA ASP A 231 31.43 2.81 12.11
C ASP A 231 30.34 3.26 11.12
N LYS A 232 29.17 2.63 11.11
CA LYS A 232 28.10 2.90 10.13
C LYS A 232 26.81 3.33 10.80
N PRO A 233 26.45 4.64 10.73
CA PRO A 233 25.22 5.12 11.31
C PRO A 233 24.00 4.50 10.60
N SER A 234 22.95 4.24 11.39
CA SER A 234 21.60 3.95 10.88
C SER A 234 21.21 4.97 9.81
N ASN A 235 20.80 4.49 8.63
CA ASN A 235 20.34 5.37 7.56
C ASN A 235 18.86 5.70 7.80
N ASP A 236 18.56 6.95 8.22
CA ASP A 236 17.20 7.45 8.46
C ASP A 236 16.28 7.40 7.24
N GLN A 237 16.82 7.12 6.04
CA GLN A 237 16.05 6.88 4.82
C GLN A 237 15.27 5.57 4.85
N TRP A 238 15.58 4.66 5.78
CA TRP A 238 14.93 3.34 5.84
C TRP A 238 14.38 3.08 7.24
N LYS A 239 13.19 2.46 7.29
CA LYS A 239 12.52 2.09 8.53
C LYS A 239 12.26 0.58 8.54
N CYS A 240 12.39 -0.04 9.71
CA CYS A 240 11.94 -1.41 9.91
C CYS A 240 10.41 -1.41 10.08
N VAL A 241 9.74 -2.34 9.40
CA VAL A 241 8.32 -2.65 9.63
C VAL A 241 8.14 -4.13 9.89
N SER A 242 7.21 -4.43 10.79
CA SER A 242 6.68 -5.77 11.03
C SER A 242 5.21 -5.77 10.64
N GLN A 243 4.83 -6.52 9.61
CA GLN A 243 3.47 -6.59 9.09
C GLN A 243 3.11 -8.02 8.74
N TYR A 244 1.97 -8.51 9.21
CA TYR A 244 1.53 -9.90 9.00
C TYR A 244 2.63 -10.90 9.32
N HIS A 245 3.37 -10.62 10.38
CA HIS A 245 4.53 -11.42 10.75
C HIS A 245 5.57 -11.53 9.60
N VAL A 246 5.79 -10.45 8.86
CA VAL A 246 6.91 -10.29 7.93
C VAL A 246 7.67 -9.04 8.32
N ILE A 247 8.98 -9.17 8.51
CA ILE A 247 9.85 -8.03 8.78
C ILE A 247 10.69 -7.73 7.57
N LYS A 248 10.60 -6.47 7.17
CA LYS A 248 11.27 -5.93 6.00
C LYS A 248 11.66 -4.48 6.23
N CYS A 249 12.53 -4.03 5.36
CA CYS A 249 12.99 -2.65 5.33
C CYS A 249 12.35 -1.89 4.18
N ILE A 250 11.88 -0.70 4.49
CA ILE A 250 11.08 0.15 3.60
C ILE A 250 11.65 1.54 3.57
N ALA A 251 11.48 2.23 2.45
CA ALA A 251 11.86 3.64 2.34
C ALA A 251 10.99 4.49 3.27
N ASN A 252 11.62 5.38 4.03
CA ASN A 252 10.98 6.35 4.90
C ASN A 252 10.41 7.50 4.05
N SER A 253 9.40 7.23 3.22
CA SER A 253 8.69 8.22 2.42
C SER A 253 7.25 8.42 2.89
N GLN A 254 6.71 9.64 2.72
CA GLN A 254 5.34 9.99 3.10
C GLN A 254 4.27 9.21 2.30
N GLU A 255 4.57 8.83 1.05
CA GLU A 255 3.65 8.10 0.16
C GLU A 255 3.38 6.66 0.60
N ASN A 256 4.23 6.17 1.48
CA ASN A 256 4.32 4.77 1.83
C ASN A 256 3.34 4.45 3.00
N LEU A 257 2.63 5.47 3.51
CA LEU A 257 1.52 5.36 4.46
C LEU A 257 0.39 4.42 4.00
N GLU A 258 0.11 4.33 2.70
CA GLU A 258 -0.89 3.38 2.17
C GLU A 258 -0.52 1.92 2.44
N LEU A 259 0.77 1.61 2.60
CA LEU A 259 1.27 0.27 2.93
C LEU A 259 1.40 0.07 4.45
N TYR A 260 1.44 1.12 5.26
CA TYR A 260 1.86 1.07 6.67
C TYR A 260 0.76 0.92 7.68
N GLY A 261 -0.47 0.86 7.20
CA GLY A 261 -1.55 1.05 8.12
C GLY A 261 -1.47 2.43 8.74
N CYS A 262 -1.93 2.52 9.97
CA CYS A 262 -2.20 3.79 10.60
C CYS A 262 -1.95 3.65 12.10
N ASP A 263 -1.42 4.69 12.71
CA ASP A 263 -1.37 4.86 14.15
C ASP A 263 -2.52 5.76 14.65
N SER A 264 -3.15 6.53 13.75
CA SER A 264 -4.35 7.33 14.01
C SER A 264 -5.29 7.39 12.80
N ASN A 265 -6.55 7.78 13.02
CA ASN A 265 -7.54 7.93 11.94
C ASN A 265 -7.14 8.97 10.89
N ASP A 266 -6.45 10.04 11.29
CA ASP A 266 -6.00 11.13 10.40
C ASP A 266 -5.02 10.65 9.32
N GLN A 267 -4.45 9.46 9.49
CA GLN A 267 -3.55 8.82 8.53
C GLN A 267 -4.30 8.00 7.48
N CYS A 268 -5.62 7.84 7.61
CA CYS A 268 -6.47 7.12 6.70
C CYS A 268 -7.23 8.06 5.76
N GLY A 269 -7.77 7.52 4.66
CA GLY A 269 -8.67 8.30 3.80
C GLY A 269 -9.91 8.79 4.56
N GLU A 270 -10.60 9.81 4.05
CA GLU A 270 -11.77 10.44 4.69
C GLU A 270 -12.89 9.44 5.06
N LYS A 271 -12.97 8.31 4.34
CA LYS A 271 -13.96 7.23 4.55
C LYS A 271 -13.43 6.00 5.28
N GLN A 272 -12.24 6.10 5.85
CA GLN A 272 -11.54 4.98 6.47
C GLN A 272 -11.20 5.30 7.92
N VAL A 273 -11.30 4.28 8.77
CA VAL A 273 -10.90 4.32 10.17
C VAL A 273 -9.63 3.53 10.35
N CYS A 274 -8.80 3.99 11.30
CA CYS A 274 -7.64 3.23 11.71
C CYS A 274 -8.00 2.14 12.71
N VAL A 275 -7.88 0.89 12.30
CA VAL A 275 -8.08 -0.27 13.18
C VAL A 275 -6.93 -1.22 13.00
N ASN A 276 -6.25 -1.56 14.11
CA ASN A 276 -5.14 -2.50 14.11
C ASN A 276 -4.11 -2.17 13.03
N ARG A 277 -3.66 -0.89 12.98
CA ARG A 277 -2.78 -0.40 11.91
C ARG A 277 -3.21 -0.84 10.52
N LYS A 278 -4.49 -0.65 10.21
CA LYS A 278 -5.01 -0.80 8.86
C LYS A 278 -6.11 0.23 8.65
N CYS A 279 -5.98 1.00 7.59
CA CYS A 279 -7.07 1.84 7.13
C CYS A 279 -8.11 0.95 6.48
N ILE A 280 -9.26 0.84 7.14
CA ILE A 280 -10.38 0.04 6.65
C ILE A 280 -11.59 0.94 6.50
N ASP A 281 -12.43 0.62 5.52
CA ASP A 281 -13.67 1.36 5.28
C ASP A 281 -14.50 1.42 6.57
N SER A 282 -14.81 2.64 7.00
CA SER A 282 -15.51 2.91 8.26
C SER A 282 -16.91 2.29 8.28
N CYS A 283 -17.53 2.12 7.11
CA CYS A 283 -18.84 1.53 6.95
C CYS A 283 -18.84 0.00 6.88
N LYS A 284 -17.68 -0.64 6.74
CA LYS A 284 -17.57 -2.11 6.76
C LYS A 284 -17.98 -2.73 8.11
N TRP A 285 -17.97 -1.95 9.19
CA TRP A 285 -18.24 -2.43 10.56
C TRP A 285 -19.60 -2.03 11.10
N VAL A 286 -20.38 -1.26 10.34
CA VAL A 286 -21.68 -0.77 10.76
C VAL A 286 -22.73 -1.31 9.80
N ASP A 287 -23.49 -2.30 10.26
CA ASP A 287 -24.53 -2.94 9.46
C ASP A 287 -25.85 -2.15 9.58
N CYS A 288 -25.90 -0.96 8.98
CA CYS A 288 -27.08 -0.10 9.00
C CYS A 288 -28.28 -0.75 8.30
N GLU A 289 -28.05 -1.43 7.17
CA GLU A 289 -29.11 -2.01 6.32
C GLU A 289 -29.92 -3.11 7.05
N SER A 290 -29.28 -3.88 7.93
CA SER A 290 -30.00 -4.86 8.75
C SER A 290 -30.93 -4.23 9.79
N TRP A 291 -30.75 -2.94 10.13
CA TRP A 291 -31.50 -2.27 11.21
C TRP A 291 -32.80 -1.69 10.67
N ALA A 292 -32.71 -0.97 9.56
CA ALA A 292 -33.87 -0.43 8.87
C ALA A 292 -33.60 -0.42 7.35
N SER A 293 -34.65 -0.66 6.57
CA SER A 293 -34.55 -0.70 5.11
C SER A 293 -34.22 0.66 4.48
N ASP A 294 -34.34 1.74 5.23
CA ASP A 294 -34.00 3.11 4.84
C ASP A 294 -32.68 3.60 5.46
N ALA A 295 -31.96 2.74 6.19
CA ALA A 295 -30.70 3.07 6.80
C ALA A 295 -29.54 2.87 5.83
N TYR A 296 -28.57 3.76 5.88
CA TYR A 296 -27.30 3.67 5.17
C TYR A 296 -26.17 4.12 6.10
N CYS A 297 -24.96 3.67 5.81
CA CYS A 297 -23.79 4.13 6.53
C CYS A 297 -23.21 5.39 5.86
N ASP A 298 -22.94 6.40 6.69
CA ASP A 298 -22.18 7.59 6.32
C ASP A 298 -20.92 7.68 7.20
N VAL A 299 -19.95 8.50 6.82
CA VAL A 299 -18.71 8.68 7.57
C VAL A 299 -18.62 10.09 8.16
N ILE A 300 -18.43 10.17 9.47
CA ILE A 300 -18.21 11.43 10.20
C ILE A 300 -16.94 11.28 11.01
N ASP A 301 -15.94 12.13 10.72
CA ASP A 301 -14.65 12.13 11.42
C ASP A 301 -13.97 10.75 11.42
N HIS A 302 -13.91 10.10 10.25
CA HIS A 302 -13.44 8.73 10.04
C HIS A 302 -14.30 7.62 10.67
N TYR A 303 -15.39 7.92 11.39
CA TYR A 303 -16.26 6.90 11.99
C TYR A 303 -17.49 6.62 11.14
N GLY A 304 -17.85 5.34 11.01
CA GLY A 304 -19.10 4.91 10.39
C GLY A 304 -20.28 5.26 11.29
N VAL A 305 -21.28 5.92 10.74
CA VAL A 305 -22.48 6.40 11.42
C VAL A 305 -23.71 5.99 10.61
N CYS A 306 -24.71 5.39 11.25
CA CYS A 306 -25.96 5.11 10.55
C CYS A 306 -26.81 6.37 10.44
N ARG A 307 -27.17 6.69 9.20
CA ARG A 307 -28.17 7.68 8.84
C ARG A 307 -29.37 6.99 8.21
N PHE A 308 -30.53 7.61 8.31
CA PHE A 308 -31.74 7.13 7.66
C PHE A 308 -32.12 8.15 6.59
N GLU A 309 -32.23 7.73 5.33
CA GLU A 309 -32.42 8.65 4.20
C GLU A 309 -33.91 8.87 3.87
N THR A 310 -34.26 10.11 3.52
CA THR A 310 -35.58 10.45 2.96
C THR A 310 -35.60 10.16 1.46
N PHE A 311 -35.33 8.93 1.02
CA PHE A 311 -35.45 8.65 -0.42
C PHE A 311 -36.89 8.89 -0.87
N GLY A 312 -37.08 9.94 -1.70
CA GLY A 312 -38.33 10.21 -2.42
C GLY A 312 -39.47 10.88 -1.64
N VAL A 313 -39.22 11.43 -0.44
CA VAL A 313 -40.24 12.23 0.28
C VAL A 313 -39.97 13.72 0.03
N PRO A 314 -40.82 14.43 -0.73
CA PRO A 314 -40.70 15.88 -0.90
C PRO A 314 -40.66 16.57 0.47
N GLU A 315 -39.88 17.63 0.60
CA GLU A 315 -39.74 18.42 1.84
C GLU A 315 -41.11 18.86 2.41
N GLU A 316 -42.07 19.13 1.53
CA GLU A 316 -43.46 19.47 1.84
C GLU A 316 -44.26 18.31 2.49
N GLN A 317 -43.88 17.05 2.25
CA GLN A 317 -44.44 15.88 2.95
C GLN A 317 -43.78 15.65 4.31
N VAL A 318 -42.52 16.06 4.50
CA VAL A 318 -41.85 16.04 5.80
C VAL A 318 -42.53 17.02 6.77
N GLU A 319 -42.95 18.19 6.29
CA GLU A 319 -43.73 19.15 7.09
C GLU A 319 -45.14 18.67 7.45
N ASN A 320 -45.73 17.79 6.63
CA ASN A 320 -47.02 17.16 6.93
C ASN A 320 -46.90 15.95 7.89
N LEU A 321 -45.69 15.48 8.19
CA LEU A 321 -45.39 14.51 9.25
C LEU A 321 -45.32 15.15 10.65
N LYS A 322 -46.06 16.24 10.90
CA LYS A 322 -46.25 16.86 12.24
C LYS A 322 -46.74 15.90 13.33
N HIS A 323 -47.12 14.67 12.96
CA HIS A 323 -47.44 13.58 13.87
C HIS A 323 -46.32 12.53 13.82
N GLN A 324 -45.09 12.94 14.18
CA GLN A 324 -44.04 11.99 14.48
C GLN A 324 -44.59 10.95 15.47
N ARG A 325 -44.45 9.69 15.12
CA ARG A 325 -45.02 8.59 15.87
C ARG A 325 -44.12 8.29 17.06
N LYS A 326 -44.77 8.10 18.21
CA LYS A 326 -44.12 7.77 19.48
C LYS A 326 -43.51 6.36 19.47
N LEU A 327 -42.65 6.11 20.44
CA LEU A 327 -42.07 4.80 20.73
C LEU A 327 -43.14 3.68 20.69
N GLY A 328 -42.84 2.59 19.98
CA GLY A 328 -43.69 1.41 19.80
C GLY A 328 -44.76 1.52 18.71
N ALA A 329 -45.01 2.71 18.15
CA ALA A 329 -45.95 2.87 17.05
C ALA A 329 -45.47 2.17 15.77
N ARG A 330 -46.41 1.66 14.96
CA ARG A 330 -46.06 1.06 13.67
C ARG A 330 -45.47 2.12 12.74
N CYS A 331 -44.51 1.72 11.90
CA CYS A 331 -43.86 2.60 10.93
C CYS A 331 -43.53 1.83 9.64
N ILE A 332 -43.30 2.60 8.58
CA ILE A 332 -42.82 2.14 7.27
C ILE A 332 -41.36 2.59 7.08
N ASN A 333 -41.02 3.79 7.53
CA ASN A 333 -39.68 4.36 7.51
C ASN A 333 -39.42 5.20 8.77
N SER A 334 -38.17 5.56 9.02
CA SER A 334 -37.69 6.17 10.26
C SER A 334 -38.20 7.61 10.46
N PHE A 335 -38.51 8.33 9.37
CA PHE A 335 -39.09 9.68 9.42
C PHE A 335 -40.52 9.74 9.93
N GLN A 336 -41.22 8.60 9.95
CA GLN A 336 -42.52 8.51 10.62
C GLN A 336 -42.38 8.53 12.14
N CYS A 337 -41.18 8.35 12.68
CA CYS A 337 -40.93 8.29 14.11
C CYS A 337 -40.43 9.64 14.65
N GLU A 338 -40.45 9.81 15.98
CA GLU A 338 -39.79 10.97 16.61
C GLU A 338 -38.30 11.02 16.26
N HIS A 339 -37.69 12.21 16.29
CA HIS A 339 -36.32 12.46 15.81
C HIS A 339 -35.21 11.62 16.46
N HIS A 340 -35.46 11.02 17.64
CA HIS A 340 -34.54 10.11 18.34
C HIS A 340 -34.91 8.62 18.16
N LEU A 341 -35.87 8.32 17.28
CA LEU A 341 -36.38 6.98 17.01
C LEU A 341 -36.11 6.58 15.55
N ALA A 342 -35.96 5.28 15.33
CA ALA A 342 -35.82 4.68 14.01
C ALA A 342 -36.91 3.63 13.78
N CYS A 343 -37.23 3.36 12.51
CA CYS A 343 -38.23 2.36 12.15
C CYS A 343 -37.65 0.95 12.09
N ILE A 344 -37.51 0.33 13.25
CA ILE A 344 -36.86 -0.98 13.38
C ILE A 344 -37.93 -2.05 13.49
N SER A 345 -37.88 -3.05 12.60
CA SER A 345 -38.89 -4.13 12.55
C SER A 345 -40.33 -3.60 12.47
N LYS A 346 -40.56 -2.54 11.67
CA LYS A 346 -41.86 -1.85 11.49
C LYS A 346 -42.42 -1.20 12.76
N LYS A 347 -41.59 -0.92 13.77
CA LYS A 347 -41.95 -0.15 14.96
C LYS A 347 -40.94 0.96 15.24
N CYS A 348 -41.43 2.14 15.61
CA CYS A 348 -40.59 3.23 16.10
C CYS A 348 -39.92 2.77 17.40
N THR A 349 -38.60 2.60 17.35
CA THR A 349 -37.80 2.06 18.45
C THR A 349 -36.60 2.96 18.64
N ASP A 350 -36.17 3.17 19.88
CA ASP A 350 -34.90 3.84 20.13
C ASP A 350 -33.77 2.90 19.68
N PRO A 351 -32.96 3.27 18.69
CA PRO A 351 -31.86 2.41 18.24
C PRO A 351 -30.85 2.13 19.38
N CYS A 352 -30.71 3.02 20.36
CA CYS A 352 -29.84 2.83 21.53
C CYS A 352 -30.36 1.77 22.51
N ASP A 353 -31.64 1.37 22.44
CA ASP A 353 -32.14 0.18 23.15
C ASP A 353 -31.56 -1.11 22.58
N LEU A 354 -31.15 -1.11 21.31
CA LEU A 354 -30.64 -2.26 20.58
C LEU A 354 -29.13 -2.22 20.36
N LEU A 355 -28.49 -1.09 20.67
CA LEU A 355 -27.08 -0.84 20.40
C LEU A 355 -26.27 -0.58 21.66
N TRP A 356 -25.00 -0.95 21.58
CA TRP A 356 -23.98 -0.69 22.58
C TRP A 356 -22.86 0.14 21.97
N CYS A 357 -22.30 1.03 22.79
CA CYS A 357 -21.07 1.73 22.48
C CYS A 357 -19.91 0.96 23.11
N LEU A 358 -18.97 0.51 22.28
CA LEU A 358 -17.75 -0.16 22.74
C LEU A 358 -16.56 0.75 22.48
N ALA A 359 -15.70 0.95 23.49
CA ALA A 359 -14.34 1.46 23.31
C ALA A 359 -13.38 0.33 23.67
N ALA A 360 -12.50 -0.04 22.74
CA ALA A 360 -11.51 -1.08 23.00
C ALA A 360 -10.24 -0.55 23.72
N SER A 361 -10.37 0.44 24.62
CA SER A 361 -9.34 1.25 25.33
C SER A 361 -9.22 2.70 24.85
N SER A 362 -8.50 3.55 25.61
CA SER A 362 -8.30 5.00 25.38
C SER A 362 -7.62 5.37 24.05
N ARG A 363 -7.24 4.38 23.24
CA ARG A 363 -6.61 4.56 21.91
C ARG A 363 -7.42 3.91 20.77
N HIS A 364 -8.58 3.32 21.07
CA HIS A 364 -9.35 2.58 20.08
C HIS A 364 -10.65 3.32 19.72
N PRO A 365 -11.14 3.13 18.49
CA PRO A 365 -12.34 3.80 18.00
C PRO A 365 -13.56 3.40 18.83
N ILE A 366 -14.43 4.37 19.09
CA ILE A 366 -15.75 4.14 19.67
C ILE A 366 -16.63 3.46 18.59
N ARG A 367 -17.26 2.34 18.92
CA ARG A 367 -18.01 1.49 17.97
C ARG A 367 -19.47 1.35 18.39
N LEU A 368 -20.38 1.41 17.42
CA LEU A 368 -21.76 0.94 17.59
C LEU A 368 -21.84 -0.55 17.26
N VAL A 369 -22.30 -1.36 18.21
CA VAL A 369 -22.54 -2.79 18.00
C VAL A 369 -23.93 -3.20 18.45
N GLN A 370 -24.49 -4.26 17.85
CA GLN A 370 -25.78 -4.80 18.29
C GLN A 370 -25.66 -5.56 19.62
N LYS A 371 -26.53 -5.24 20.59
CA LYS A 371 -26.60 -5.93 21.89
C LYS A 371 -26.82 -7.44 21.79
N ARG A 372 -27.43 -7.90 20.69
CA ARG A 372 -27.74 -9.33 20.49
C ARG A 372 -26.55 -10.15 19.98
N LEU A 373 -25.58 -9.51 19.32
CA LEU A 373 -24.43 -10.19 18.73
C LEU A 373 -23.24 -10.28 19.70
N PHE A 374 -23.25 -9.48 20.77
CA PHE A 374 -22.17 -9.45 21.75
C PHE A 374 -22.73 -9.79 23.13
N SER A 375 -22.17 -10.81 23.79
CA SER A 375 -22.44 -11.09 25.22
C SER A 375 -21.69 -10.07 26.08
N MET A 376 -22.24 -9.71 27.25
CA MET A 376 -21.78 -8.62 28.15
C MET A 376 -20.32 -8.74 28.69
N GLU A 377 -19.53 -9.69 28.24
CA GLU A 377 -18.20 -9.99 28.80
C GLU A 377 -17.07 -9.10 28.24
N TRP A 378 -17.30 -8.30 27.19
CA TRP A 378 -16.26 -7.50 26.53
C TRP A 378 -16.36 -6.00 26.83
N GLY A 379 -15.39 -5.49 27.60
CA GLY A 379 -14.84 -4.13 27.49
C GLY A 379 -15.83 -2.98 27.37
N PHE A 380 -16.86 -2.95 28.21
CA PHE A 380 -17.76 -1.80 28.27
C PHE A 380 -17.06 -0.61 28.92
N ASP A 381 -16.91 0.49 28.18
CA ASP A 381 -16.60 1.75 28.81
C ASP A 381 -17.93 2.35 29.32
N PRO A 382 -18.16 2.39 30.65
CA PRO A 382 -19.40 2.95 31.20
C PRO A 382 -19.54 4.44 30.88
N ASN A 383 -18.47 5.11 30.44
CA ASN A 383 -18.49 6.52 30.04
C ASN A 383 -18.90 6.71 28.57
N LEU A 384 -19.30 5.66 27.84
CA LEU A 384 -19.83 5.82 26.49
C LEU A 384 -21.36 5.71 26.49
N MET A 385 -22.01 6.72 25.95
CA MET A 385 -23.46 6.78 25.78
C MET A 385 -23.81 6.69 24.30
N CYS A 386 -24.76 5.82 23.96
CA CYS A 386 -25.41 5.86 22.66
C CYS A 386 -26.39 7.04 22.65
N LEU A 387 -26.29 7.90 21.64
CA LEU A 387 -27.18 9.02 21.41
C LEU A 387 -27.85 8.85 20.04
N SER A 388 -29.18 8.90 20.02
CA SER A 388 -29.96 9.03 18.79
C SER A 388 -30.60 10.41 18.72
N GLU A 389 -30.20 11.21 17.73
CA GLU A 389 -30.76 12.53 17.48
C GLU A 389 -30.83 12.79 15.99
N HIS A 390 -31.89 13.48 15.54
CA HIS A 390 -32.10 13.83 14.14
C HIS A 390 -31.93 12.65 13.18
N HIS A 391 -32.44 11.47 13.56
CA HIS A 391 -32.28 10.23 12.79
C HIS A 391 -30.81 9.91 12.48
N THR A 392 -29.93 10.21 13.42
CA THR A 392 -28.52 9.84 13.40
C THR A 392 -28.22 9.14 14.71
N VAL A 393 -27.49 8.02 14.65
CA VAL A 393 -27.09 7.27 15.85
C VAL A 393 -25.59 7.33 15.98
N ARG A 394 -25.09 7.79 17.12
CA ARG A 394 -23.66 7.91 17.40
C ARG A 394 -23.37 7.55 18.85
N CYS A 395 -22.11 7.27 19.13
CA CYS A 395 -21.62 7.11 20.49
C CYS A 395 -20.89 8.38 20.93
N LEU A 396 -21.11 8.81 22.18
CA LEU A 396 -20.52 10.01 22.76
C LEU A 396 -19.96 9.70 24.15
N ILE A 397 -18.95 10.47 24.55
CA ILE A 397 -18.49 10.56 25.94
C ILE A 397 -19.27 11.72 26.59
N PRO A 398 -20.03 11.51 27.68
CA PRO A 398 -20.69 12.60 28.41
C PRO A 398 -19.66 13.63 28.89
N GLU A 399 -19.95 14.92 28.67
CA GLU A 399 -19.14 16.04 29.18
C GLU A 399 -19.25 16.23 30.70
#